data_AF-A0A9P6WZQ4-F1
#
_entry.id   AF-A0A9P6WZQ4-F1
#
_cell.length_a   1.000
_cell.length_b   1.000
_cell.length_c   1.000
_cell.angle_alpha   90.00
_cell.angle_beta   90.00
_cell.angle_gamma   90.00
#
_symmetry.space_group_name_H-M   'P 1'
#
loop_
_entity.id
_entity.type
_entity.pdbx_description
1 polymer ?
#
loop_
_entity_poly.entity_id
_entity_poly.type
_entity_poly.pdbx_seq_one_letter_code
_entity_poly.pdbx_strand_id
1 'polypeptide(L)'
;MQLPTTIPKNESGCAIFEDHMNVDGEEEISYKNQLKHFLVYFVVLFQAKHLSVQAGEDLLAFFSFFVGVLGHGMEVPTEISIARVMVNHSSASSGVSRFLVCFPCRSVYTTGILHTRQCSYVRFANNPHRQEQPCGNPLFVGSTVKPALEYPYNSILEILKKFFARPAFKFQIEQWRSRSVEEDILYDIYDGRVWGQLADSNAQPFVNKERSLMVSLNVDWFQPSDGMHYSCGGVYLTINNLPRSSRMKTSNIILVGIIPIPGDQLQSFLRPMIAELNTFMCCFDVR
;
A
#
# COMPACT_ATOMS: atom_id res chain seq x y z
N MET A 1 -3.34 -45.97 -54.61
CA MET A 1 -4.14 -47.19 -54.87
C MET A 1 -3.22 -48.38 -54.65
N GLN A 2 -3.57 -49.22 -53.66
CA GLN A 2 -3.01 -50.50 -53.18
C GLN A 2 -2.92 -50.42 -51.64
N LEU A 3 -4.04 -50.60 -50.92
CA LEU A 3 -4.77 -51.81 -50.48
C LEU A 3 -4.21 -52.44 -49.18
N PRO A 4 -5.10 -53.03 -48.35
CA PRO A 4 -5.11 -52.85 -46.90
C PRO A 4 -4.61 -54.08 -46.12
N THR A 5 -4.37 -53.88 -44.83
CA THR A 5 -4.02 -54.94 -43.87
C THR A 5 -5.11 -55.05 -42.81
N THR A 6 -5.66 -56.25 -42.62
CA THR A 6 -6.37 -56.65 -41.38
C THR A 6 -5.92 -58.04 -40.93
N ILE A 7 -5.33 -58.07 -39.72
CA ILE A 7 -5.37 -59.01 -38.56
C ILE A 7 -5.82 -60.48 -38.81
N PRO A 8 -5.20 -61.49 -38.16
CA PRO A 8 -5.77 -62.01 -36.90
C PRO A 8 -4.80 -62.59 -35.82
N LYS A 9 -5.24 -62.51 -34.55
CA LYS A 9 -5.10 -63.46 -33.38
C LYS A 9 -3.68 -63.74 -32.81
N ASN A 10 -3.44 -64.04 -31.53
CA ASN A 10 -4.28 -64.40 -30.38
C ASN A 10 -3.49 -64.21 -29.05
N GLU A 11 -4.22 -63.84 -28.00
CA GLU A 11 -4.17 -64.25 -26.58
C GLU A 11 -2.86 -64.56 -25.81
N SER A 12 -2.87 -64.01 -24.57
CA SER A 12 -2.46 -64.59 -23.28
C SER A 12 -1.08 -64.26 -22.73
N GLY A 13 -1.08 -63.65 -21.53
CA GLY A 13 0.09 -63.39 -20.71
C GLY A 13 -0.10 -62.26 -19.71
N CYS A 14 -1.05 -62.41 -18.79
CA CYS A 14 -1.31 -61.50 -17.68
C CYS A 14 -0.12 -61.51 -16.70
N ALA A 15 0.51 -60.35 -16.47
CA ALA A 15 1.32 -60.09 -15.30
C ALA A 15 0.88 -58.74 -14.73
N ILE A 16 0.31 -58.83 -13.53
CA ILE A 16 -0.25 -57.74 -12.73
C ILE A 16 0.90 -56.83 -12.25
N PHE A 17 0.79 -55.53 -12.50
CA PHE A 17 1.39 -54.51 -11.66
C PHE A 17 0.28 -53.50 -11.34
N GLU A 18 -0.21 -53.58 -10.11
CA GLU A 18 -1.05 -52.58 -9.48
C GLU A 18 -0.21 -51.31 -9.27
N ASP A 19 -0.47 -50.27 -10.04
CA ASP A 19 -0.08 -48.91 -9.65
C ASP A 19 -1.31 -48.26 -8.99
N HIS A 20 -1.32 -48.33 -7.66
CA HIS A 20 -2.17 -47.51 -6.82
C HIS A 20 -1.68 -46.05 -6.92
N MET A 21 -2.41 -45.24 -7.70
CA MET A 21 -2.30 -43.79 -7.64
C MET A 21 -2.70 -43.30 -6.25
N ASN A 22 -1.74 -42.75 -5.50
CA ASN A 22 -1.98 -41.90 -4.34
C ASN A 22 -1.82 -40.44 -4.80
N VAL A 23 -2.93 -39.73 -5.03
CA VAL A 23 -2.94 -38.29 -5.39
C VAL A 23 -3.78 -37.46 -4.38
N ASP A 24 -4.35 -38.06 -3.34
CA ASP A 24 -5.34 -37.35 -2.51
C ASP A 24 -4.77 -36.62 -1.27
N GLY A 25 -3.46 -36.73 -0.99
CA GLY A 25 -2.88 -36.23 0.27
C GLY A 25 -2.40 -34.77 0.27
N GLU A 26 -1.82 -34.28 -0.83
CA GLU A 26 -1.12 -32.97 -0.83
C GLU A 26 -2.05 -31.79 -1.17
N GLU A 27 -3.01 -31.97 -2.08
CA GLU A 27 -3.97 -30.91 -2.43
C GLU A 27 -4.98 -30.64 -1.30
N GLU A 28 -5.41 -31.66 -0.57
CA GLU A 28 -6.41 -31.53 0.48
C GLU A 28 -5.86 -30.79 1.73
N ILE A 29 -4.59 -31.03 2.07
CA ILE A 29 -3.88 -30.31 3.14
C ILE A 29 -3.69 -28.84 2.77
N SER A 30 -3.38 -28.54 1.50
CA SER A 30 -3.27 -27.16 1.00
C SER A 30 -4.59 -26.41 1.11
N TYR A 31 -5.71 -27.03 0.71
CA TYR A 31 -7.04 -26.41 0.80
C TYR A 31 -7.49 -26.18 2.24
N LYS A 32 -7.32 -27.17 3.14
CA LYS A 32 -7.66 -27.03 4.57
C LYS A 32 -6.87 -25.91 5.24
N ASN A 33 -5.58 -25.77 4.89
CA ASN A 33 -4.73 -24.69 5.40
C ASN A 33 -5.14 -23.31 4.86
N GLN A 34 -5.52 -23.22 3.58
CA GLN A 34 -6.05 -21.99 2.99
C GLN A 34 -7.39 -21.58 3.62
N LEU A 35 -8.30 -22.54 3.83
CA LEU A 35 -9.58 -22.31 4.47
C LEU A 35 -9.40 -21.84 5.92
N LYS A 36 -8.50 -22.48 6.68
CA LYS A 36 -8.11 -22.05 8.02
C LYS A 36 -7.58 -20.62 8.01
N HIS A 37 -6.64 -20.32 7.11
CA HIS A 37 -6.07 -18.98 7.00
C HIS A 37 -7.14 -17.94 6.68
N PHE A 38 -8.03 -18.24 5.72
CA PHE A 38 -9.13 -17.36 5.34
C PHE A 38 -10.11 -17.11 6.49
N LEU A 39 -10.51 -18.16 7.20
CA LEU A 39 -11.41 -18.06 8.36
C LEU A 39 -10.80 -17.18 9.45
N VAL A 40 -9.56 -17.47 9.87
CA VAL A 40 -8.88 -16.69 10.90
C VAL A 40 -8.67 -15.24 10.43
N TYR A 41 -8.34 -15.03 9.15
CA TYR A 41 -8.13 -13.70 8.59
C TYR A 41 -9.43 -12.89 8.57
N PHE A 42 -10.54 -13.53 8.18
CA PHE A 42 -11.87 -12.93 8.25
C PHE A 42 -12.21 -12.51 9.68
N VAL A 43 -12.03 -13.39 10.66
CA VAL A 43 -12.32 -13.06 12.07
C VAL A 43 -11.46 -11.90 12.55
N VAL A 44 -10.16 -11.87 12.21
CA VAL A 44 -9.27 -10.76 12.57
C VAL A 44 -9.74 -9.44 11.96
N LEU A 45 -10.12 -9.42 10.67
CA LEU A 45 -10.63 -8.21 10.01
C LEU A 45 -11.99 -7.77 10.54
N PHE A 46 -12.89 -8.73 10.73
CA PHE A 46 -14.23 -8.49 11.24
C PHE A 46 -14.18 -7.96 12.66
N GLN A 47 -13.33 -8.55 13.51
CA GLN A 47 -13.06 -8.05 14.84
C GLN A 47 -12.51 -6.63 14.79
N ALA A 48 -11.47 -6.38 13.98
CA ALA A 48 -10.86 -5.06 13.90
C ALA A 48 -11.83 -3.93 13.50
N LYS A 49 -12.91 -4.26 12.76
CA LYS A 49 -13.89 -3.27 12.30
C LYS A 49 -15.16 -3.19 13.14
N HIS A 50 -15.61 -4.31 13.70
CA HIS A 50 -16.99 -4.43 14.19
C HIS A 50 -17.10 -4.97 15.62
N LEU A 51 -16.06 -5.61 16.16
CA LEU A 51 -16.14 -6.28 17.46
C LEU A 51 -15.11 -5.75 18.46
N SER A 52 -15.45 -5.80 19.74
CA SER A 52 -14.44 -5.67 20.80
C SER A 52 -13.44 -6.85 20.73
N VAL A 53 -12.30 -6.72 21.40
CA VAL A 53 -11.32 -7.82 21.50
C VAL A 53 -11.98 -9.06 22.12
N GLN A 54 -12.71 -8.88 23.23
CA GLN A 54 -13.43 -9.95 23.90
C GLN A 54 -14.42 -10.65 22.98
N ALA A 55 -15.27 -9.90 22.26
CA ALA A 55 -16.25 -10.49 21.35
C ALA A 55 -15.57 -11.23 20.17
N GLY A 56 -14.37 -10.79 19.75
CA GLY A 56 -13.57 -11.52 18.78
C GLY A 56 -13.01 -12.83 19.32
N GLU A 57 -12.57 -12.86 20.58
CA GLU A 57 -12.08 -14.07 21.26
C GLU A 57 -13.22 -15.06 21.52
N ASP A 58 -14.39 -14.59 21.91
CA ASP A 58 -15.59 -15.42 22.06
C ASP A 58 -15.97 -16.09 20.72
N LEU A 59 -15.88 -15.34 19.61
CA LEU A 59 -16.14 -15.86 18.26
C LEU A 59 -15.10 -16.89 17.83
N LEU A 60 -13.82 -16.64 18.12
CA LEU A 60 -12.72 -17.59 17.87
C LEU A 60 -12.89 -18.88 18.68
N ALA A 61 -13.25 -18.77 19.96
CA ALA A 61 -13.52 -19.91 20.83
C ALA A 61 -14.72 -20.72 20.31
N PHE A 62 -15.80 -20.05 19.88
CA PHE A 62 -16.93 -20.71 19.24
C PHE A 62 -16.52 -21.48 17.99
N PHE A 63 -15.72 -20.88 17.10
CA PHE A 63 -15.24 -21.58 15.91
C PHE A 63 -14.34 -22.78 16.23
N SER A 64 -13.44 -22.64 17.22
CA SER A 64 -12.58 -23.73 17.68
C SER A 64 -13.42 -24.91 18.19
N PHE A 65 -14.43 -24.64 19.01
CA PHE A 65 -15.40 -25.65 19.48
C PHE A 65 -16.20 -26.25 18.33
N PHE A 66 -16.76 -25.42 17.45
CA PHE A 66 -17.62 -25.85 16.35
C PHE A 66 -16.90 -26.79 15.37
N VAL A 67 -15.67 -26.43 15.00
CA VAL A 67 -14.82 -27.25 14.14
C VAL A 67 -14.48 -28.59 14.82
N GLY A 68 -14.21 -28.58 16.13
CA GLY A 68 -13.98 -29.79 16.91
C GLY A 68 -15.20 -30.73 16.94
N VAL A 69 -16.40 -30.18 17.11
CA VAL A 69 -17.67 -30.97 17.09
C VAL A 69 -17.89 -31.63 15.73
N LEU A 70 -17.50 -30.98 14.64
CA LEU A 70 -17.60 -31.54 13.28
C LEU A 70 -16.52 -32.60 12.97
N GLY A 71 -15.61 -32.89 13.92
CA GLY A 71 -14.52 -33.83 13.71
C GLY A 71 -13.43 -33.32 12.76
N HIS A 72 -13.42 -32.01 12.47
CA HIS A 72 -12.35 -31.41 11.68
C HIS A 72 -11.11 -31.18 12.55
N GLY A 73 -9.95 -31.65 12.11
CA GLY A 73 -8.65 -31.43 12.78
C GLY A 73 -8.07 -30.01 12.60
N MET A 74 -8.92 -29.01 12.31
CA MET A 74 -8.46 -27.64 12.09
C MET A 74 -8.28 -26.93 13.44
N GLU A 75 -7.03 -26.63 13.79
CA GLU A 75 -6.73 -25.86 15.00
C GLU A 75 -7.01 -24.37 14.80
N VAL A 76 -8.08 -23.86 15.41
CA VAL A 76 -8.42 -22.43 15.41
C VAL A 76 -7.94 -21.81 16.74
N PRO A 77 -7.15 -20.71 16.70
CA PRO A 77 -6.71 -20.02 17.92
C PRO A 77 -7.92 -19.42 18.64
N THR A 78 -7.86 -19.31 19.97
CA THR A 78 -8.92 -18.68 20.78
C THR A 78 -8.60 -17.23 21.14
N GLU A 79 -7.31 -16.85 21.10
CA GLU A 79 -6.86 -15.49 21.39
C GLU A 79 -6.69 -14.68 20.10
N ILE A 80 -7.14 -13.42 20.12
CA ILE A 80 -7.01 -12.51 18.97
C ILE A 80 -5.54 -12.15 18.70
N SER A 81 -4.72 -12.10 19.75
CA SER A 81 -3.27 -11.88 19.65
C SER A 81 -2.60 -12.94 18.75
N ILE A 82 -2.87 -14.21 19.01
CA ILE A 82 -2.35 -15.37 18.26
C ILE A 82 -2.92 -15.37 16.85
N ALA A 83 -4.23 -15.15 16.71
CA ALA A 83 -4.89 -15.08 15.40
C ALA A 83 -4.23 -14.03 14.48
N ARG A 84 -3.91 -12.85 15.01
CA ARG A 84 -3.21 -11.78 14.26
C ARG A 84 -1.83 -12.21 13.79
N VAL A 85 -1.09 -12.96 14.61
CA VAL A 85 0.23 -13.50 14.25
C VAL A 85 0.10 -14.55 13.14
N MET A 86 -0.85 -15.48 13.28
CA MET A 86 -1.08 -16.56 12.31
C MET A 86 -1.41 -16.06 10.90
N VAL A 87 -2.12 -14.95 10.81
CA VAL A 87 -2.49 -14.34 9.52
C VAL A 87 -1.59 -13.20 9.11
N ASN A 88 -0.49 -13.01 9.83
CA ASN A 88 0.50 -11.97 9.57
C ASN A 88 -0.15 -10.57 9.45
N HIS A 89 -1.13 -10.27 10.31
CA HIS A 89 -1.91 -9.03 10.27
C HIS A 89 -1.01 -7.79 10.40
N SER A 90 0.07 -7.87 11.19
CA SER A 90 1.05 -6.79 11.32
C SER A 90 1.74 -6.44 10.00
N SER A 91 1.90 -7.41 9.10
CA SER A 91 2.47 -7.17 7.77
C SER A 91 1.58 -6.34 6.86
N ALA A 92 0.27 -6.25 7.12
CA ALA A 92 -0.62 -5.37 6.37
C ALA A 92 -0.23 -3.89 6.50
N SER A 93 0.44 -3.53 7.60
CA SER A 93 1.00 -2.19 7.84
C SER A 93 2.53 -2.14 7.70
N SER A 94 3.17 -3.23 7.26
CA SER A 94 4.62 -3.26 7.09
C SER A 94 5.07 -2.26 6.04
N GLY A 95 6.07 -1.45 6.37
CA GLY A 95 6.59 -0.38 5.52
C GLY A 95 5.78 0.92 5.55
N VAL A 96 4.70 0.99 6.34
CA VAL A 96 3.96 2.25 6.58
C VAL A 96 4.57 2.96 7.79
N SER A 97 5.18 4.12 7.55
CA SER A 97 5.65 5.02 8.60
C SER A 97 4.47 5.73 9.25
N ARG A 98 4.58 6.08 10.53
CA ARG A 98 3.55 6.83 11.26
C ARG A 98 4.19 8.07 11.86
N PHE A 99 3.85 9.23 11.33
CA PHE A 99 4.38 10.50 11.80
C PHE A 99 3.48 11.09 12.88
N LEU A 100 4.08 11.70 13.88
CA LEU A 100 3.36 12.35 14.97
C LEU A 100 2.80 13.69 14.49
N VAL A 101 1.55 13.97 14.85
CA VAL A 101 0.87 15.21 14.45
C VAL A 101 0.39 15.96 15.69
N CYS A 102 0.70 17.25 15.78
CA CYS A 102 0.10 18.10 16.79
C CYS A 102 -1.36 18.39 16.43
N PHE A 103 -2.31 18.05 17.33
CA PHE A 103 -3.72 18.25 17.04
C PHE A 103 -4.06 19.72 16.75
N PRO A 104 -3.71 20.74 17.58
CA PRO A 104 -4.08 22.14 17.30
C PRO A 104 -3.40 22.82 16.11
N CYS A 105 -2.08 22.63 15.92
CA CYS A 105 -1.34 23.38 14.89
C CYS A 105 -1.02 22.55 13.64
N ARG A 106 -1.33 21.24 13.65
CA ARG A 106 -1.15 20.32 12.52
C ARG A 106 0.29 20.22 12.03
N SER A 107 1.26 20.50 12.91
CA SER A 107 2.67 20.23 12.64
C SER A 107 2.92 18.72 12.60
N VAL A 108 3.69 18.27 11.62
CA VAL A 108 4.06 16.86 11.41
C VAL A 108 5.52 16.66 11.78
N TYR A 109 5.81 15.61 12.54
CA TYR A 109 7.15 15.25 13.01
C TYR A 109 7.59 13.90 12.42
N THR A 110 8.67 13.90 11.63
CA THR A 110 9.06 12.78 10.76
C THR A 110 9.83 11.67 11.46
N THR A 111 10.83 11.94 12.32
CA THR A 111 11.39 10.97 13.29
C THR A 111 12.53 11.59 14.10
N GLY A 112 12.76 11.12 15.34
CA GLY A 112 13.97 11.36 16.15
C GLY A 112 13.86 12.42 17.24
N ILE A 113 13.10 13.51 17.03
CA ILE A 113 12.95 14.57 18.03
C ILE A 113 11.78 14.21 18.97
N LEU A 114 11.90 13.09 19.68
CA LEU A 114 10.89 12.59 20.63
C LEU A 114 11.30 12.85 22.09
N HIS A 115 12.16 13.84 22.34
CA HIS A 115 12.46 14.25 23.71
C HIS A 115 11.37 15.16 24.31
N THR A 116 10.50 15.74 23.48
CA THR A 116 9.50 16.70 23.93
C THR A 116 8.10 16.11 23.88
N ARG A 117 7.44 15.95 25.04
CA ARG A 117 6.02 15.57 25.13
C ARG A 117 5.07 16.66 24.59
N GLN A 118 5.59 17.85 24.33
CA GLN A 118 4.86 19.04 23.90
C GLN A 118 5.31 19.50 22.51
N CYS A 119 4.37 20.13 21.80
CA CYS A 119 4.60 20.65 20.46
C CYS A 119 5.51 21.89 20.47
N SER A 120 6.69 21.75 19.87
CA SER A 120 7.68 22.82 19.70
C SER A 120 7.42 23.74 18.49
N TYR A 121 6.39 23.47 17.68
CA TYR A 121 6.13 24.25 16.47
C TYR A 121 5.81 25.72 16.78
N VAL A 122 6.57 26.63 16.18
CA VAL A 122 6.34 28.07 16.19
C VAL A 122 5.81 28.48 14.82
N ARG A 123 4.61 29.06 14.79
CA ARG A 123 3.98 29.50 13.54
C ARG A 123 4.61 30.84 13.12
N PHE A 124 5.16 30.91 11.92
CA PHE A 124 5.84 32.10 11.39
C PHE A 124 7.04 32.55 12.24
N ALA A 125 7.93 31.62 12.62
CA ALA A 125 9.11 31.90 13.43
C ALA A 125 10.00 33.06 12.91
N ASN A 126 9.96 33.34 11.61
CA ASN A 126 10.76 34.39 10.98
C ASN A 126 9.99 35.72 10.79
N ASN A 127 8.82 35.90 11.40
CA ASN A 127 8.03 37.12 11.30
C ASN A 127 8.26 38.03 12.52
N PRO A 128 8.88 39.21 12.34
CA PRO A 128 9.21 40.12 13.45
C PRO A 128 7.98 40.74 14.15
N HIS A 129 6.76 40.56 13.63
CA HIS A 129 5.53 41.15 14.16
C HIS A 129 4.55 40.14 14.78
N ARG A 130 4.91 38.87 14.99
CA ARG A 130 4.02 37.86 15.60
C ARG A 130 4.71 37.06 16.70
N GLN A 131 3.89 36.57 17.65
CA GLN A 131 4.32 35.78 18.81
C GLN A 131 5.29 34.65 18.43
N GLU A 132 6.46 34.68 19.07
CA GLU A 132 7.53 33.67 19.00
C GLU A 132 7.23 32.39 19.81
N GLN A 133 6.05 32.31 20.44
CA GLN A 133 5.76 31.25 21.40
C GLN A 133 5.40 29.93 20.69
N PRO A 134 5.95 28.79 21.15
CA PRO A 134 5.64 27.49 20.61
C PRO A 134 4.20 27.09 20.94
N CYS A 135 3.61 26.22 20.12
CA CYS A 135 2.25 25.72 20.31
C CYS A 135 2.03 25.07 21.70
N GLY A 136 3.04 24.39 22.26
CA GLY A 136 3.03 23.84 23.61
C GLY A 136 2.07 22.68 23.85
N ASN A 137 1.19 22.35 22.91
CA ASN A 137 0.16 21.33 23.10
C ASN A 137 0.77 19.93 23.28
N PRO A 138 0.24 19.08 24.19
CA PRO A 138 0.68 17.70 24.31
C PRO A 138 0.55 16.95 22.98
N LEU A 139 1.57 16.16 22.65
CA LEU A 139 1.58 15.31 21.47
C LEU A 139 1.09 13.88 21.78
N PHE A 140 0.97 13.53 23.06
CA PHE A 140 0.61 12.19 23.54
C PHE A 140 -0.61 12.23 24.45
N VAL A 141 -1.32 11.11 24.54
CA VAL A 141 -2.50 10.98 25.40
C VAL A 141 -2.08 10.59 26.81
N GLY A 142 -2.36 11.47 27.78
CA GLY A 142 -2.10 11.23 29.20
C GLY A 142 -0.62 11.02 29.53
N SER A 143 -0.34 10.06 30.41
CA SER A 143 1.04 9.67 30.78
C SER A 143 1.68 8.70 29.77
N THR A 144 0.90 8.14 28.87
CA THR A 144 1.35 7.12 27.90
C THR A 144 2.21 7.70 26.78
N VAL A 145 2.91 6.84 26.04
CA VAL A 145 3.62 7.19 24.80
C VAL A 145 2.74 7.02 23.56
N LYS A 146 1.42 6.89 23.72
CA LYS A 146 0.48 6.79 22.60
C LYS A 146 0.28 8.16 21.95
N PRO A 147 0.58 8.33 20.65
CA PRO A 147 0.33 9.58 19.94
C PRO A 147 -1.11 10.04 20.05
N ALA A 148 -1.32 11.34 20.24
CA ALA A 148 -2.65 11.95 20.20
C ALA A 148 -3.23 11.95 18.77
N LEU A 149 -2.37 12.07 17.76
CA LEU A 149 -2.74 12.03 16.35
C LEU A 149 -1.55 11.53 15.52
N GLU A 150 -1.83 10.69 14.52
CA GLU A 150 -0.83 10.12 13.62
C GLU A 150 -1.16 10.42 12.15
N TYR A 151 -0.11 10.61 11.35
CA TYR A 151 -0.17 10.68 9.90
C TYR A 151 0.52 9.44 9.32
N PRO A 152 -0.25 8.42 8.85
CA PRO A 152 0.32 7.29 8.16
C PRO A 152 0.87 7.71 6.80
N TYR A 153 2.10 7.27 6.51
CA TYR A 153 2.88 7.65 5.36
C TYR A 153 3.52 6.42 4.72
N ASN A 154 3.32 6.25 3.41
CA ASN A 154 4.03 5.25 2.62
C ASN A 154 5.21 5.90 1.90
N SER A 155 6.39 5.30 2.04
CA SER A 155 7.57 5.72 1.28
C SER A 155 7.31 5.60 -0.23
N ILE A 156 7.48 6.72 -0.92
CA ILE A 156 7.38 6.77 -2.38
C ILE A 156 8.47 5.92 -3.00
N LEU A 157 9.69 5.95 -2.43
CA LEU A 157 10.81 5.15 -2.91
C LEU A 157 10.53 3.65 -2.81
N GLU A 158 10.01 3.17 -1.68
CA GLU A 158 9.68 1.75 -1.51
C GLU A 158 8.54 1.32 -2.44
N ILE A 159 7.54 2.18 -2.68
CA ILE A 159 6.49 1.88 -3.66
C ILE A 159 7.08 1.85 -5.08
N LEU A 160 7.92 2.81 -5.46
CA LEU A 160 8.57 2.84 -6.77
C LEU A 160 9.46 1.61 -6.98
N LYS A 161 10.23 1.16 -5.98
CA LYS A 161 10.98 -0.11 -6.05
C LYS A 161 10.07 -1.29 -6.40
N LYS A 162 8.91 -1.39 -5.75
CA LYS A 162 7.90 -2.42 -6.06
C LYS A 162 7.34 -2.27 -7.47
N PHE A 163 7.17 -1.05 -7.98
CA PHE A 163 6.70 -0.81 -9.33
C PHE A 163 7.76 -1.21 -10.37
N PHE A 164 9.01 -0.80 -10.19
CA PHE A 164 10.13 -1.16 -11.07
C PHE A 164 10.46 -2.67 -11.06
N ALA A 165 10.09 -3.39 -10.01
CA ALA A 165 10.19 -4.85 -9.98
C ALA A 165 9.16 -5.57 -10.87
N ARG A 166 8.15 -4.87 -11.40
CA ARG A 166 7.12 -5.48 -12.27
C ARG A 166 7.65 -5.64 -13.71
N PRO A 167 7.52 -6.82 -14.34
CA PRO A 167 8.12 -7.12 -15.65
C PRO A 167 7.80 -6.12 -16.79
N ALA A 168 6.64 -5.46 -16.75
CA ALA A 168 6.20 -4.53 -17.81
C ALA A 168 6.31 -3.04 -17.44
N PHE A 169 6.63 -2.69 -16.20
CA PHE A 169 6.48 -1.30 -15.74
C PHE A 169 7.44 -0.35 -16.46
N LYS A 170 8.72 -0.72 -16.58
CA LYS A 170 9.72 0.09 -17.30
C LYS A 170 9.31 0.31 -18.76
N PHE A 171 8.77 -0.71 -19.42
CA PHE A 171 8.29 -0.56 -20.79
C PHE A 171 7.09 0.40 -20.86
N GLN A 172 6.10 0.22 -20.00
CA GLN A 172 4.87 1.03 -19.97
C GLN A 172 5.13 2.53 -19.78
N ILE A 173 6.08 2.91 -18.92
CA ILE A 173 6.41 4.33 -18.67
C ILE A 173 7.20 5.01 -19.81
N GLU A 174 7.68 4.23 -20.79
CA GLU A 174 8.43 4.74 -21.94
C GLU A 174 7.58 4.76 -23.23
N GLN A 175 6.45 4.04 -23.26
CA GLN A 175 5.60 3.90 -24.45
C GLN A 175 5.13 5.24 -25.04
N TRP A 176 4.96 6.27 -24.20
CA TRP A 176 4.50 7.58 -24.66
C TRP A 176 5.49 8.25 -25.63
N ARG A 177 6.79 7.93 -25.54
CA ARG A 177 7.85 8.56 -26.35
C ARG A 177 7.81 8.20 -27.83
N SER A 178 7.33 7.00 -28.17
CA SER A 178 7.28 6.51 -29.54
C SER A 178 5.95 6.79 -30.23
N ARG A 179 5.06 7.56 -29.59
CA ARG A 179 3.77 7.92 -30.17
C ARG A 179 3.96 8.95 -31.29
N SER A 180 3.26 8.74 -32.39
CA SER A 180 3.01 9.81 -33.36
C SER A 180 1.90 10.70 -32.82
N VAL A 181 2.16 12.00 -32.79
CA VAL A 181 1.23 13.04 -32.35
C VAL A 181 1.17 14.07 -33.47
N GLU A 182 -0.03 14.41 -33.91
CA GLU A 182 -0.25 15.49 -34.87
C GLU A 182 0.12 16.84 -34.27
N GLU A 183 0.63 17.74 -35.10
CA GLU A 183 0.99 19.10 -34.66
C GLU A 183 -0.23 19.81 -34.07
N ASP A 184 -0.04 20.50 -32.95
CA ASP A 184 -1.08 21.23 -32.20
C ASP A 184 -2.25 20.43 -31.63
N ILE A 185 -2.23 19.08 -31.67
CA ILE A 185 -3.26 18.23 -31.04
C ILE A 185 -2.73 17.61 -29.74
N LEU A 186 -3.47 17.79 -28.64
CA LEU A 186 -3.19 17.19 -27.35
C LEU A 186 -4.09 15.97 -27.13
N TYR A 187 -3.51 14.76 -27.13
CA TYR A 187 -4.23 13.50 -26.94
C TYR A 187 -4.18 13.01 -25.49
N ASP A 188 -3.13 13.34 -24.74
CA ASP A 188 -2.91 12.95 -23.35
C ASP A 188 -2.19 14.05 -22.56
N ILE A 189 -2.08 13.87 -21.25
CA ILE A 189 -1.51 14.85 -20.31
C ILE A 189 -0.06 15.21 -20.63
N TYR A 190 0.73 14.26 -21.13
CA TYR A 190 2.15 14.45 -21.44
C TYR A 190 2.41 15.17 -22.77
N ASP A 191 1.37 15.44 -23.57
CA ASP A 191 1.49 16.29 -24.76
C ASP A 191 1.53 17.78 -24.38
N GLY A 192 1.21 18.10 -23.11
CA GLY A 192 1.25 19.47 -22.60
C GLY A 192 2.66 20.08 -22.67
N ARG A 193 2.74 21.31 -23.19
CA ARG A 193 4.01 22.04 -23.39
C ARG A 193 4.87 22.20 -22.13
N VAL A 194 4.25 22.21 -20.95
CA VAL A 194 4.94 22.40 -19.66
C VAL A 194 6.01 21.34 -19.42
N TRP A 195 5.79 20.10 -19.86
CA TRP A 195 6.70 18.99 -19.58
C TRP A 195 8.05 19.15 -20.29
N GLY A 196 8.06 19.75 -21.49
CA GLY A 196 9.29 20.07 -22.21
C GLY A 196 10.04 21.29 -21.67
N GLN A 197 9.40 22.09 -20.82
CA GLN A 197 9.97 23.31 -20.21
C GLN A 197 10.61 23.06 -18.85
N LEU A 198 10.27 21.94 -18.20
CA LEU A 198 10.86 21.54 -16.93
C LEU A 198 12.26 20.99 -17.19
N ALA A 199 13.28 21.81 -16.97
CA ALA A 199 14.67 21.43 -17.14
C ALA A 199 15.30 20.91 -15.84
N ASP A 200 16.29 20.02 -15.98
CA ASP A 200 17.13 19.56 -14.87
C ASP A 200 18.26 20.55 -14.55
N SER A 201 19.14 20.16 -13.63
CA SER A 201 20.34 20.91 -13.22
C SER A 201 21.29 21.23 -14.37
N ASN A 202 21.23 20.48 -15.49
CA ASN A 202 22.04 20.67 -16.69
C ASN A 202 21.29 21.39 -17.82
N ALA A 203 20.16 22.04 -17.50
CA ALA A 203 19.28 22.70 -18.46
C ALA A 203 18.71 21.77 -19.56
N GLN A 204 18.72 20.45 -19.35
CA GLN A 204 18.08 19.49 -20.25
C GLN A 204 16.64 19.24 -19.83
N PRO A 205 15.67 19.14 -20.75
CA PRO A 205 14.31 18.77 -20.40
C PRO A 205 14.30 17.48 -19.58
N PHE A 206 13.72 17.52 -18.38
CA PHE A 206 13.67 16.41 -17.43
C PHE A 206 13.08 15.16 -18.08
N VAL A 207 12.06 15.37 -18.91
CA VAL A 207 11.39 14.32 -19.67
C VAL A 207 12.30 13.63 -20.69
N ASN A 208 13.46 14.16 -21.08
CA ASN A 208 14.34 13.49 -22.05
C ASN A 208 15.14 12.34 -21.44
N LYS A 209 15.27 12.27 -20.11
CA LYS A 209 15.98 11.18 -19.45
C LYS A 209 15.13 9.90 -19.46
N GLU A 210 15.77 8.77 -19.73
CA GLU A 210 15.14 7.46 -19.48
C GLU A 210 14.64 7.39 -18.04
N ARG A 211 13.48 6.76 -17.85
CA ARG A 211 12.84 6.51 -16.55
C ARG A 211 12.47 7.79 -15.78
N SER A 212 12.45 8.94 -16.45
CA SER A 212 11.84 10.15 -15.92
C SER A 212 10.34 9.93 -15.73
N LEU A 213 9.86 10.21 -14.51
CA LEU A 213 8.45 10.05 -14.15
C LEU A 213 7.79 11.43 -14.06
N MET A 214 6.79 11.64 -14.90
CA MET A 214 5.82 12.73 -14.78
C MET A 214 4.73 12.27 -13.82
N VAL A 215 4.49 13.06 -12.78
CA VAL A 215 3.58 12.67 -11.71
C VAL A 215 2.61 13.79 -11.39
N SER A 216 1.33 13.47 -11.23
CA SER A 216 0.35 14.41 -10.69
C SER A 216 0.09 14.10 -9.21
N LEU A 217 0.15 15.15 -8.38
CA LEU A 217 -0.21 15.12 -6.97
C LEU A 217 -1.69 15.41 -6.80
N ASN A 218 -2.39 14.50 -6.14
CA ASN A 218 -3.82 14.62 -5.86
C ASN A 218 -4.06 14.58 -4.35
N VAL A 219 -5.05 15.35 -3.89
CA VAL A 219 -5.49 15.39 -2.49
C VAL A 219 -7.01 15.39 -2.46
N ASP A 220 -7.60 14.29 -1.97
CA ASP A 220 -9.05 14.13 -1.92
C ASP A 220 -9.55 13.96 -0.50
N TRP A 221 -10.57 14.73 -0.13
CA TRP A 221 -11.24 14.64 1.16
C TRP A 221 -12.40 13.66 1.09
N PHE A 222 -12.46 12.70 2.02
CA PHE A 222 -13.51 11.70 2.09
C PHE A 222 -13.87 11.37 3.54
N GLN A 223 -15.10 10.90 3.75
CA GLN A 223 -15.52 10.39 5.05
C GLN A 223 -15.06 8.93 5.20
N PRO A 224 -14.30 8.58 6.25
CA PRO A 224 -13.69 7.24 6.35
C PRO A 224 -14.71 6.14 6.67
N SER A 225 -15.87 6.47 7.24
CA SER A 225 -16.93 5.51 7.58
C SER A 225 -18.28 6.21 7.71
N ASP A 226 -19.37 5.49 7.48
CA ASP A 226 -20.74 6.01 7.64
C ASP A 226 -20.98 6.51 9.07
N GLY A 227 -21.65 7.65 9.20
CA GLY A 227 -21.96 8.27 10.49
C GLY A 227 -20.80 8.99 11.20
N MET A 228 -19.59 8.98 10.65
CA MET A 228 -18.48 9.78 11.20
C MET A 228 -18.59 11.25 10.79
N HIS A 229 -18.52 12.16 11.77
CA HIS A 229 -18.60 13.61 11.55
C HIS A 229 -17.27 14.27 11.16
N TYR A 230 -16.26 13.51 10.75
CA TYR A 230 -14.96 14.05 10.34
C TYR A 230 -14.53 13.48 8.99
N SER A 231 -13.74 14.27 8.27
CA SER A 231 -13.17 13.94 6.97
C SER A 231 -11.69 13.57 7.11
N CYS A 232 -11.20 12.72 6.21
CA CYS A 232 -9.80 12.37 6.03
C CYS A 232 -9.36 12.77 4.61
N GLY A 233 -8.08 13.12 4.44
CA GLY A 233 -7.52 13.52 3.15
C GLY A 233 -6.58 12.45 2.60
N GLY A 234 -6.91 11.84 1.47
CA GLY A 234 -5.99 10.95 0.76
C GLY A 234 -4.99 11.75 -0.06
N VAL A 235 -3.69 11.61 0.21
CA VAL A 235 -2.62 12.19 -0.62
C VAL A 235 -2.04 11.08 -1.49
N TYR A 236 -2.13 11.22 -2.81
CA TYR A 236 -1.67 10.20 -3.72
C TYR A 236 -1.09 10.76 -5.01
N LEU A 237 -0.21 9.97 -5.62
CA LEU A 237 0.49 10.29 -6.84
C LEU A 237 0.03 9.39 -7.97
N THR A 238 -0.15 9.96 -9.16
CA THR A 238 -0.48 9.25 -10.39
C THR A 238 0.66 9.38 -11.38
N ILE A 239 1.10 8.26 -11.98
CA ILE A 239 2.22 8.24 -12.92
C ILE A 239 1.68 8.50 -14.32
N ASN A 240 1.87 9.73 -14.79
CA ASN A 240 1.30 10.22 -16.05
C ASN A 240 1.87 9.49 -17.28
N ASN A 241 3.11 9.01 -17.21
CA ASN A 241 3.75 8.22 -18.26
C ASN A 241 2.98 6.97 -18.66
N LEU A 242 2.22 6.37 -17.72
CA LEU A 242 1.49 5.14 -17.98
C LEU A 242 0.39 5.36 -19.02
N PRO A 243 0.05 4.33 -19.83
CA PRO A 243 -1.07 4.38 -20.75
C PRO A 243 -2.38 4.72 -20.04
N ARG A 244 -3.23 5.54 -20.68
CA ARG A 244 -4.51 6.01 -20.15
C ARG A 244 -5.39 4.89 -19.57
N SER A 245 -5.44 3.74 -20.23
CA SER A 245 -6.23 2.57 -19.81
C SER A 245 -5.74 1.91 -18.51
N SER A 246 -4.51 2.20 -18.07
CA SER A 246 -3.88 1.62 -16.88
C SER A 246 -3.53 2.64 -15.80
N ARG A 247 -3.43 3.93 -16.13
CA ARG A 247 -2.93 5.00 -15.26
C ARG A 247 -3.66 5.10 -13.93
N MET A 248 -4.99 5.04 -13.95
CA MET A 248 -5.85 5.22 -12.78
C MET A 248 -6.25 3.91 -12.09
N LYS A 249 -5.63 2.78 -12.44
CA LYS A 249 -5.87 1.52 -11.71
C LYS A 249 -5.28 1.62 -10.31
N THR A 250 -5.96 1.06 -9.31
CA THR A 250 -5.50 1.02 -7.92
C THR A 250 -4.08 0.46 -7.77
N SER A 251 -3.71 -0.51 -8.61
CA SER A 251 -2.35 -1.08 -8.65
C SER A 251 -1.25 -0.12 -9.09
N ASN A 252 -1.60 1.00 -9.74
CA ASN A 252 -0.69 1.97 -10.36
C ASN A 252 -0.74 3.35 -9.69
N ILE A 253 -1.59 3.53 -8.67
CA ILE A 253 -1.63 4.73 -7.84
C ILE A 253 -0.67 4.54 -6.66
N ILE A 254 0.11 5.57 -6.35
CA ILE A 254 0.97 5.60 -5.17
C ILE A 254 0.23 6.36 -4.09
N LEU A 255 -0.35 5.66 -3.11
CA LEU A 255 -0.93 6.29 -1.93
C LEU A 255 0.18 6.74 -0.99
N VAL A 256 0.44 8.05 -0.92
CA VAL A 256 1.53 8.63 -0.13
C VAL A 256 1.16 8.72 1.35
N GLY A 257 -0.06 9.14 1.66
CA GLY A 257 -0.49 9.23 3.06
C GLY A 257 -1.97 9.53 3.23
N ILE A 258 -2.46 9.38 4.46
CA ILE A 258 -3.83 9.71 4.84
C ILE A 258 -3.80 10.80 5.90
N ILE A 259 -4.15 12.02 5.52
CA ILE A 259 -4.31 13.16 6.42
C ILE A 259 -5.51 12.86 7.32
N PRO A 260 -5.32 12.80 8.65
CA PRO A 260 -6.38 12.30 9.54
C PRO A 260 -7.50 13.31 9.78
N ILE A 261 -7.25 14.61 9.54
CA ILE A 261 -8.20 15.70 9.82
C ILE A 261 -7.98 16.82 8.79
N PRO A 262 -9.05 17.43 8.25
CA PRO A 262 -8.93 18.59 7.37
C PRO A 262 -8.33 19.81 8.09
N GLY A 263 -7.73 20.69 7.30
CA GLY A 263 -7.25 21.98 7.76
C GLY A 263 -6.33 22.66 6.75
N ASP A 264 -6.06 23.94 6.98
CA ASP A 264 -5.29 24.80 6.07
C ASP A 264 -3.77 24.55 6.12
N GLN A 265 -3.33 23.44 6.73
CA GLN A 265 -1.92 23.12 6.98
C GLN A 265 -1.42 21.96 6.11
N LEU A 266 -1.97 21.82 4.89
CA LEU A 266 -1.56 20.80 3.93
C LEU A 266 -0.02 20.74 3.76
N GLN A 267 0.65 21.90 3.75
CA GLN A 267 2.10 22.00 3.65
C GLN A 267 2.84 21.17 4.71
N SER A 268 2.31 21.05 5.94
CA SER A 268 2.93 20.24 7.00
C SER A 268 2.90 18.76 6.65
N PHE A 269 1.82 18.29 6.03
CA PHE A 269 1.63 16.89 5.62
C PHE A 269 2.40 16.54 4.33
N LEU A 270 2.72 17.53 3.49
CA LEU A 270 3.56 17.33 2.30
C LEU A 270 5.07 17.35 2.60
N ARG A 271 5.51 17.91 3.73
CA ARG A 271 6.93 17.96 4.11
C ARG A 271 7.66 16.61 4.06
N PRO A 272 7.10 15.49 4.58
CA PRO A 272 7.78 14.21 4.52
C PRO A 272 8.02 13.74 3.09
N MET A 273 7.02 13.91 2.22
CA MET A 273 7.12 13.61 0.79
C MET A 273 8.18 14.47 0.10
N ILE A 274 8.17 15.78 0.34
CA ILE A 274 9.16 16.69 -0.25
C ILE A 274 10.57 16.31 0.21
N ALA A 275 10.76 15.98 1.49
CA ALA A 275 12.04 15.53 2.02
C ALA A 275 12.52 14.24 1.33
N GLU A 276 11.63 13.24 1.20
CA GLU A 276 11.96 11.98 0.52
C GLU A 276 12.32 12.19 -0.96
N LEU A 277 11.53 13.01 -1.68
CA LEU A 277 11.79 13.33 -3.09
C LEU A 277 13.10 14.12 -3.28
N ASN A 278 13.42 15.04 -2.38
CA ASN A 278 14.71 15.76 -2.43
C ASN A 278 15.89 14.82 -2.19
N THR A 279 15.77 13.87 -1.24
CA THR A 279 16.80 12.84 -1.05
C THR A 279 16.97 12.01 -2.32
N PHE A 280 15.86 11.65 -2.99
CA PHE A 280 15.91 10.95 -4.26
C PHE A 280 16.65 11.74 -5.35
N MET A 281 16.30 13.03 -5.54
CA MET A 281 16.95 13.87 -6.56
C MET A 281 18.45 14.07 -6.28
N CYS A 282 18.85 14.37 -5.04
CA CYS A 282 20.25 14.58 -4.69
C CYS A 282 21.12 13.33 -4.86
N CYS A 283 20.58 12.12 -4.68
CA CYS A 283 21.34 10.88 -4.83
C CYS A 283 21.64 10.49 -6.29
N PHE A 284 20.94 11.08 -7.27
CA PHE A 284 21.14 10.80 -8.70
C PHE A 284 21.94 11.87 -9.46
N ASP A 285 22.20 13.04 -8.86
CA ASP A 285 23.05 14.10 -9.44
C ASP A 285 24.56 13.89 -9.21
N VAL A 286 24.98 12.76 -8.59
CA VAL A 286 26.40 12.44 -8.29
C VAL A 286 26.95 11.29 -9.14
N ARG A 287 26.49 11.11 -10.39
CA ARG A 287 27.13 10.17 -11.33
C ARG A 287 27.20 10.71 -12.74
#